data_AF-A0A7K0ZHD8-F1
#
_entry.id   AF-A0A7K0ZHD8-F1
#
_cell.length_a   1.000
_cell.length_b   1.000
_cell.length_c   1.000
_cell.angle_alpha   90.00
_cell.angle_beta   90.00
_cell.angle_gamma   90.00
#
_symmetry.space_group_name_H-M   'P 1'
#
loop_
_entity.id
_entity.type
_entity.pdbx_description
1 polymer ?
#
loop_
_entity_poly.entity_id
_entity_poly.type
_entity_poly.pdbx_seq_one_letter_code
_entity_poly.pdbx_strand_id
1 'polypeptide(L)'
;MIGTDASGGAARKMLARKVLLDCDPGHDDAIAIMLAVADPSIDLIAVTTVAGNVTLEHTTSNALRVLDLIGRADIPVAAGRAGPRERELSTAAVMHGEGGLAGPLPIAPSRGPSDATALQLIEQVLTEADEPVTLVATGPLTNMADVVESLPRLHHMIREIVIMGGAVDLGNWTPAAEFNIWVDPHAADIVFRAGCVPGAERTGIPLTMIGLEVTHRAWLTDEHADELRGTG
;
A
#
# COMPACT_ATOMS: atom_id res chain seq x y z
N MET A 1 4.59 -23.89 -29.29
CA MET A 1 3.31 -23.18 -29.50
C MET A 1 2.39 -23.56 -28.36
N ILE A 2 2.47 -22.79 -27.27
CA ILE A 2 1.53 -22.91 -26.15
C ILE A 2 0.51 -21.81 -26.41
N GLY A 3 -0.72 -22.19 -26.72
CA GLY A 3 -1.80 -21.24 -26.97
C GLY A 3 -2.07 -20.44 -25.71
N THR A 4 -1.87 -19.13 -25.76
CA THR A 4 -2.36 -18.22 -24.73
C THR A 4 -3.87 -18.13 -24.88
N ASP A 5 -4.59 -18.85 -24.02
CA ASP A 5 -6.02 -18.69 -23.84
C ASP A 5 -6.31 -17.31 -23.24
N ALA A 6 -6.49 -16.32 -24.11
CA ALA A 6 -6.89 -14.97 -23.76
C ALA A 6 -8.29 -14.91 -23.13
N SER A 7 -9.13 -15.93 -23.33
CA SER A 7 -10.50 -15.98 -22.81
C SER A 7 -10.54 -16.37 -21.32
N GLY A 8 -9.66 -17.31 -20.90
CA GLY A 8 -9.46 -17.66 -19.50
C GLY A 8 -8.80 -16.54 -18.69
N GLY A 9 -7.88 -15.77 -19.29
CA GLY A 9 -7.25 -14.61 -18.65
C GLY A 9 -8.23 -13.46 -18.38
N ALA A 10 -9.10 -13.14 -19.34
CA ALA A 10 -10.11 -12.09 -19.18
C ALA A 10 -11.20 -12.46 -18.16
N ALA A 11 -11.66 -13.72 -18.15
CA ALA A 11 -12.63 -14.20 -17.16
C ALA A 11 -12.05 -14.26 -15.74
N ARG A 12 -10.75 -14.59 -15.59
CA ARG A 12 -10.05 -14.51 -14.30
C ARG A 12 -9.96 -13.07 -13.78
N LYS A 13 -9.67 -12.11 -14.67
CA LYS A 13 -9.62 -10.69 -14.32
C LYS A 13 -10.97 -10.14 -13.85
N MET A 14 -12.09 -10.62 -14.41
CA MET A 14 -13.44 -10.28 -13.96
C MET A 14 -13.82 -10.81 -12.56
N LEU A 15 -13.07 -11.78 -12.01
CA LEU A 15 -13.27 -12.32 -10.67
C LEU A 15 -12.20 -11.84 -9.67
N ALA A 16 -11.17 -11.14 -10.16
CA ALA A 16 -10.08 -10.64 -9.34
C ALA A 16 -10.55 -9.42 -8.54
N ARG A 17 -10.12 -9.33 -7.28
CA ARG A 17 -10.45 -8.21 -6.41
C ARG A 17 -9.65 -6.99 -6.86
N LYS A 18 -10.35 -5.90 -7.19
CA LYS A 18 -9.71 -4.60 -7.44
C LYS A 18 -9.03 -4.08 -6.19
N VAL A 19 -7.73 -3.82 -6.29
CA VAL A 19 -6.89 -3.33 -5.20
C VAL A 19 -6.19 -2.05 -5.63
N LEU A 20 -6.27 -1.03 -4.78
CA LEU A 20 -5.37 0.11 -4.79
C LEU A 20 -4.43 -0.01 -3.60
N LEU A 21 -3.13 0.08 -3.84
CA LEU A 21 -2.09 -0.03 -2.80
C LEU A 21 -1.50 1.34 -2.47
N ASP A 22 -1.67 1.78 -1.23
CA ASP A 22 -1.03 2.96 -0.66
C ASP A 22 0.18 2.53 0.19
N CYS A 23 1.39 2.88 -0.23
CA CYS A 23 2.62 2.33 0.34
C CYS A 23 3.74 3.37 0.44
N ASP A 24 4.79 3.06 1.20
CA ASP A 24 5.97 3.90 1.34
C ASP A 24 7.25 3.12 1.03
N PRO A 25 7.46 2.67 -0.24
CA PRO A 25 8.21 1.45 -0.48
C PRO A 25 9.58 1.32 0.17
N GLY A 26 9.58 0.47 1.19
CA GLY A 26 10.71 -0.28 1.72
C GLY A 26 10.83 -1.68 1.11
N HIS A 27 11.66 -2.54 1.70
CA HIS A 27 11.91 -3.90 1.20
C HIS A 27 10.63 -4.75 1.16
N ASP A 28 9.83 -4.67 2.20
CA ASP A 28 8.57 -5.38 2.39
C ASP A 28 7.45 -4.85 1.49
N ASP A 29 7.32 -3.54 1.31
CA ASP A 29 6.38 -2.98 0.32
C ASP A 29 6.72 -3.39 -1.11
N ALA A 30 8.01 -3.44 -1.46
CA ALA A 30 8.44 -3.92 -2.77
C ALA A 30 7.97 -5.36 -3.00
N ILE A 31 8.09 -6.21 -1.97
CA ILE A 31 7.55 -7.59 -2.00
C ILE A 31 6.02 -7.56 -2.10
N ALA A 32 5.33 -6.69 -1.37
CA ALA A 32 3.87 -6.57 -1.45
C ALA A 32 3.39 -6.18 -2.85
N ILE A 33 4.05 -5.23 -3.52
CA ILE A 33 3.77 -4.86 -4.93
C ILE A 33 3.97 -6.08 -5.84
N MET A 34 5.10 -6.77 -5.72
CA MET A 34 5.40 -7.95 -6.54
C MET A 34 4.38 -9.07 -6.34
N LEU A 35 3.99 -9.34 -5.08
CA LEU A 35 2.99 -10.34 -4.74
C LEU A 35 1.61 -9.97 -5.27
N ALA A 36 1.18 -8.71 -5.11
CA ALA A 36 -0.10 -8.24 -5.60
C ALA A 36 -0.21 -8.33 -7.13
N VAL A 37 0.90 -8.14 -7.85
CA VAL A 37 0.95 -8.32 -9.31
C VAL A 37 0.95 -9.81 -9.70
N ALA A 38 1.62 -10.66 -8.93
CA ALA A 38 1.75 -12.09 -9.24
C ALA A 38 0.50 -12.90 -8.89
N ASP A 39 -0.31 -12.46 -7.93
CA ASP A 39 -1.52 -13.15 -7.49
C ASP A 39 -2.68 -12.93 -8.49
N PRO A 40 -3.17 -13.97 -9.20
CA PRO A 40 -4.24 -13.82 -10.18
C PRO A 40 -5.61 -13.51 -9.56
N SER A 41 -5.76 -13.55 -8.24
CA SER A 41 -6.96 -13.14 -7.51
C SER A 41 -6.98 -11.64 -7.18
N ILE A 42 -5.90 -10.92 -7.46
CA ILE A 42 -5.75 -9.49 -7.24
C ILE A 42 -5.62 -8.77 -8.59
N ASP A 43 -6.43 -7.73 -8.79
CA ASP A 43 -6.24 -6.76 -9.86
C ASP A 43 -5.69 -5.48 -9.24
N LEU A 44 -4.35 -5.34 -9.21
CA LEU A 44 -3.69 -4.13 -8.74
C LEU A 44 -3.88 -3.02 -9.79
N ILE A 45 -4.85 -2.14 -9.53
CA ILE A 45 -5.31 -1.14 -10.49
C ILE A 45 -4.60 0.21 -10.35
N ALA A 46 -4.03 0.50 -9.19
CA ALA A 46 -3.27 1.72 -8.93
C ALA A 46 -2.36 1.56 -7.71
N VAL A 47 -1.29 2.36 -7.68
CA VAL A 47 -0.43 2.53 -6.51
C VAL A 47 -0.40 4.01 -6.13
N THR A 48 -0.51 4.31 -4.85
CA THR A 48 -0.21 5.63 -4.29
C THR A 48 0.96 5.52 -3.33
N THR A 49 1.74 6.59 -3.24
CA THR A 49 2.89 6.64 -2.34
C THR A 49 2.74 7.67 -1.24
N VAL A 50 3.30 7.37 -0.08
CA VAL A 50 3.34 8.26 1.08
C VAL A 50 4.77 8.33 1.62
N ALA A 51 5.11 9.39 2.35
CA ALA A 51 6.36 9.44 3.11
C ALA A 51 6.23 8.64 4.41
N GLY A 52 7.24 7.86 4.73
CA GLY A 52 7.30 7.00 5.91
C GLY A 52 8.70 6.43 6.07
N ASN A 53 8.93 5.20 5.60
CA ASN A 53 10.24 4.53 5.60
C ASN A 53 11.37 5.47 5.12
N VAL A 54 11.12 6.19 4.04
CA VAL A 54 11.96 7.26 3.49
C VAL A 54 11.10 8.43 3.00
N THR A 55 11.75 9.48 2.47
CA THR A 55 11.05 10.64 1.91
C THR A 55 10.15 10.24 0.74
N LEU A 56 9.11 11.04 0.47
CA LEU A 56 8.17 10.78 -0.63
C LEU A 56 8.85 10.62 -2.00
N GLU A 57 9.91 11.38 -2.25
CA GLU A 57 10.68 11.27 -3.50
C GLU A 57 11.25 9.86 -3.66
N HIS A 58 11.83 9.31 -2.60
CA HIS A 58 12.37 7.96 -2.60
C HIS A 58 11.27 6.90 -2.68
N THR A 59 10.21 7.01 -1.87
CA THR A 59 9.11 6.02 -1.90
C THR A 59 8.43 5.98 -3.27
N THR A 60 8.20 7.14 -3.89
CA THR A 60 7.64 7.24 -5.25
C THR A 60 8.59 6.66 -6.30
N SER A 61 9.88 6.98 -6.23
CA SER A 61 10.90 6.41 -7.13
C SER A 61 10.97 4.89 -6.99
N ASN A 62 10.91 4.36 -5.76
CA ASN A 62 10.95 2.93 -5.49
C ASN A 62 9.72 2.20 -6.03
N ALA A 63 8.50 2.74 -5.83
CA ALA A 63 7.29 2.17 -6.41
C ALA A 63 7.39 2.03 -7.94
N LEU A 64 7.83 3.09 -8.62
CA LEU A 64 8.02 3.11 -10.06
C LEU A 64 9.05 2.07 -10.51
N ARG A 65 10.22 2.02 -9.84
CA ARG A 65 11.27 1.04 -10.14
C ARG A 65 10.77 -0.40 -9.95
N VAL A 66 10.05 -0.69 -8.86
CA VAL A 66 9.54 -2.05 -8.63
C VAL A 66 8.58 -2.46 -9.75
N LEU A 67 7.66 -1.58 -10.13
CA LEU A 67 6.72 -1.84 -11.23
C LEU A 67 7.43 -1.99 -12.59
N ASP A 68 8.44 -1.16 -12.87
CA ASP A 68 9.25 -1.30 -14.08
C ASP A 68 10.00 -2.63 -14.11
N LEU A 69 10.54 -3.07 -12.96
CA LEU A 69 11.33 -4.31 -12.84
C LEU A 69 10.51 -5.54 -13.21
N ILE A 70 9.24 -5.56 -12.79
CA ILE A 70 8.32 -6.66 -13.04
C ILE A 70 7.46 -6.45 -14.31
N GLY A 71 7.81 -5.47 -15.15
CA GLY A 71 7.16 -5.22 -16.43
C GLY A 71 5.71 -4.72 -16.33
N ARG A 72 5.36 -4.04 -15.22
CA ARG A 72 4.03 -3.49 -14.93
C ARG A 72 4.00 -1.97 -14.84
N ALA A 73 4.79 -1.32 -15.70
CA ALA A 73 4.80 0.14 -15.83
C ALA A 73 3.42 0.73 -16.22
N ASP A 74 2.47 -0.11 -16.69
CA ASP A 74 1.08 0.26 -16.99
C ASP A 74 0.26 0.65 -15.75
N ILE A 75 0.63 0.17 -14.56
CA ILE A 75 -0.10 0.50 -13.32
C ILE A 75 0.20 1.95 -12.92
N PRO A 76 -0.79 2.86 -12.84
CA PRO A 76 -0.55 4.24 -12.47
C PRO A 76 0.00 4.37 -11.05
N VAL A 77 0.98 5.27 -10.87
CA VAL A 77 1.56 5.61 -9.55
C VAL A 77 1.33 7.09 -9.31
N ALA A 78 0.68 7.49 -8.21
CA ALA A 78 0.55 8.89 -7.82
C ALA A 78 1.26 9.18 -6.50
N ALA A 79 2.02 10.27 -6.48
CA ALA A 79 2.66 10.73 -5.26
C ALA A 79 1.62 11.38 -4.32
N GLY A 80 1.65 11.01 -3.05
CA GLY A 80 0.75 11.51 -2.03
C GLY A 80 1.41 12.47 -1.05
N ARG A 81 1.17 12.24 0.23
CA ARG A 81 1.62 13.14 1.31
C ARG A 81 3.11 12.98 1.57
N ALA A 82 3.81 14.12 1.59
CA ALA A 82 5.26 14.18 1.85
C ALA A 82 5.65 14.09 3.33
N GLY A 83 4.66 13.99 4.21
CA GLY A 83 4.85 13.87 5.66
C GLY A 83 3.50 13.82 6.38
N PRO A 84 3.54 13.58 7.71
CA PRO A 84 2.34 13.48 8.53
C PRO A 84 1.63 14.82 8.67
N ARG A 85 0.36 14.79 9.13
CA ARG A 85 -0.49 15.99 9.18
C ARG A 85 -0.02 17.04 10.19
N GLU A 86 0.33 16.59 11.39
CA GLU A 86 0.53 17.46 12.57
C GLU A 86 1.89 17.25 13.25
N ARG A 87 2.83 16.55 12.60
CA ARG A 87 4.15 16.23 13.15
C ARG A 87 5.24 16.45 12.10
N GLU A 88 6.48 16.45 12.56
CA GLU A 88 7.61 16.29 11.66
C GLU A 88 7.70 14.83 11.21
N LEU A 89 8.11 14.62 9.95
CA LEU A 89 8.29 13.29 9.39
C LEU A 89 9.39 12.54 10.17
N SER A 90 9.03 11.38 10.72
CA SER A 90 9.98 10.39 11.21
C SER A 90 10.20 9.36 10.12
N THR A 91 11.46 8.99 9.85
CA THR A 91 11.80 8.00 8.81
C THR A 91 12.50 6.78 9.41
N ALA A 92 12.30 5.62 8.78
CA ALA A 92 12.96 4.37 9.14
C ALA A 92 14.19 4.08 8.26
N ALA A 93 14.86 5.12 7.75
CA ALA A 93 16.00 4.99 6.85
C ALA A 93 17.14 4.11 7.41
N VAL A 94 17.30 4.02 8.74
CA VAL A 94 18.27 3.13 9.39
C VAL A 94 17.94 1.65 9.17
N MET A 95 16.65 1.30 9.07
CA MET A 95 16.18 -0.07 8.84
C MET A 95 16.13 -0.41 7.35
N HIS A 96 15.82 0.57 6.50
CA HIS A 96 15.60 0.38 5.07
C HIS A 96 16.80 0.76 4.18
N GLY A 97 17.86 1.33 4.76
CA GLY A 97 19.07 1.74 4.05
C GLY A 97 18.88 2.98 3.17
N GLU A 98 19.96 3.39 2.49
CA GLU A 98 19.96 4.58 1.62
C GLU A 98 18.90 4.43 0.52
N GLY A 99 18.02 5.42 0.41
CA GLY A 99 16.91 5.43 -0.55
C GLY A 99 15.79 4.43 -0.27
N GLY A 100 15.82 3.66 0.83
CA GLY A 100 14.71 2.80 1.29
C GLY A 100 14.76 1.33 0.82
N LEU A 101 15.71 0.97 -0.03
CA LEU A 101 15.90 -0.40 -0.55
C LEU A 101 17.37 -0.85 -0.46
N ALA A 102 18.11 -0.35 0.53
CA ALA A 102 19.55 -0.57 0.71
C ALA A 102 20.39 -0.28 -0.56
N GLY A 103 19.97 0.74 -1.33
CA GLY A 103 20.49 1.12 -2.63
C GLY A 103 19.39 1.13 -3.71
N PRO A 104 19.52 1.94 -4.78
CA PRO A 104 18.54 1.91 -5.86
C PRO A 104 18.53 0.54 -6.53
N LEU A 105 17.33 -0.01 -6.76
CA LEU A 105 17.17 -1.12 -7.71
C LEU A 105 17.94 -0.80 -9.00
N PRO A 106 18.55 -1.79 -9.68
CA PRO A 106 19.49 -1.57 -10.77
C PRO A 106 18.88 -0.95 -12.03
N ILE A 107 17.61 -0.58 -11.99
CA ILE A 107 16.88 0.09 -13.07
C ILE A 107 16.40 1.46 -12.62
N ALA A 108 16.52 2.45 -13.50
CA ALA A 108 15.90 3.76 -13.31
C ALA A 108 14.40 3.69 -13.67
N PRO A 109 13.54 4.53 -13.06
CA PRO A 109 12.16 4.67 -13.48
C PRO A 109 12.07 4.97 -14.98
N SER A 110 11.23 4.23 -15.71
CA SER A 110 10.95 4.46 -17.14
C SER A 110 10.08 5.70 -17.37
N ARG A 111 9.38 6.16 -16.33
CA ARG A 111 8.47 7.30 -16.33
C ARG A 111 8.42 7.99 -14.97
N GLY A 112 7.82 9.17 -14.92
CA GLY A 112 7.43 9.83 -13.67
C GLY A 112 6.13 9.28 -13.07
N PRO A 113 5.76 9.72 -11.86
CA PRO A 113 4.43 9.52 -11.31
C PRO A 113 3.38 10.25 -12.16
N SER A 114 2.11 9.92 -11.94
CA SER A 114 0.97 10.65 -12.45
C SER A 114 1.03 12.13 -12.04
N ASP A 115 0.51 13.02 -12.89
CA ASP A 115 0.31 14.43 -12.55
C ASP A 115 -0.78 14.62 -11.48
N ALA A 116 -1.62 13.60 -11.26
CA ALA A 116 -2.60 13.57 -10.17
C ALA A 116 -1.92 13.33 -8.82
N THR A 117 -2.44 13.96 -7.77
CA THR A 117 -2.09 13.59 -6.39
C THR A 117 -2.65 12.22 -6.03
N ALA A 118 -2.13 11.58 -4.98
CA ALA A 118 -2.70 10.32 -4.46
C ALA A 118 -4.21 10.41 -4.22
N LEU A 119 -4.69 11.49 -3.59
CA LEU A 119 -6.12 11.70 -3.34
C LEU A 119 -6.93 11.78 -4.64
N GLN A 120 -6.42 12.49 -5.66
CA GLN A 120 -7.07 12.63 -6.96
C GLN A 120 -7.11 11.29 -7.71
N LEU A 121 -6.02 10.52 -7.69
CA LEU A 121 -5.98 9.20 -8.31
C LEU A 121 -6.96 8.24 -7.60
N ILE A 122 -7.01 8.25 -6.27
CA ILE A 122 -7.96 7.44 -5.51
C ILE A 122 -9.40 7.86 -5.82
N GLU A 123 -9.70 9.15 -5.86
CA GLU A 123 -11.03 9.66 -6.25
C GLU A 123 -11.42 9.18 -7.65
N GLN A 124 -10.50 9.27 -8.62
CA GLN A 124 -10.73 8.82 -9.98
C GLN A 124 -11.02 7.31 -10.01
N VAL A 125 -10.17 6.51 -9.38
CA VAL A 125 -10.32 5.05 -9.30
C VAL A 125 -11.67 4.66 -8.69
N LEU A 126 -12.05 5.27 -7.56
CA LEU A 126 -13.30 4.97 -6.88
C LEU A 126 -14.54 5.42 -7.69
N THR A 127 -14.41 6.50 -8.47
CA THR A 127 -15.50 7.01 -9.32
C THR A 127 -15.71 6.17 -10.56
N GLU A 128 -14.64 5.67 -11.16
CA GLU A 128 -14.67 4.90 -12.41
C GLU A 128 -14.87 3.39 -12.19
N ALA A 129 -14.66 2.90 -10.96
CA ALA A 129 -14.83 1.49 -10.64
C ALA A 129 -16.28 1.03 -10.79
N ASP A 130 -16.44 -0.13 -11.41
CA ASP A 130 -17.71 -0.83 -11.60
C ASP A 130 -18.13 -1.67 -10.38
N GLU A 131 -17.24 -1.82 -9.40
CA GLU A 131 -17.48 -2.48 -8.12
C GLU A 131 -16.64 -1.85 -6.99
N PRO A 132 -17.00 -2.03 -5.71
CA PRO A 132 -16.22 -1.49 -4.61
C PRO A 132 -14.78 -2.02 -4.58
N VAL A 133 -13.83 -1.09 -4.44
CA VAL A 133 -12.38 -1.30 -4.45
C VAL A 133 -11.85 -1.54 -3.03
N THR A 134 -10.90 -2.46 -2.88
CA THR A 134 -10.16 -2.62 -1.63
C THR A 134 -8.96 -1.67 -1.61
N LEU A 135 -8.88 -0.84 -0.58
CA LEU A 135 -7.72 0.01 -0.35
C LEU A 135 -6.79 -0.71 0.62
N VAL A 136 -5.56 -1.01 0.20
CA VAL A 136 -4.54 -1.62 1.06
C VAL A 136 -3.53 -0.54 1.40
N ALA A 137 -3.29 -0.26 2.68
CA ALA A 137 -2.31 0.72 3.13
C ALA A 137 -1.20 0.02 3.92
N THR A 138 0.03 0.07 3.41
CA THR A 138 1.22 -0.54 4.06
C THR A 138 2.19 0.48 4.64
N GLY A 139 1.91 1.77 4.48
CA GLY A 139 2.65 2.88 5.11
C GLY A 139 1.81 3.72 6.08
N PRO A 140 2.31 4.90 6.50
CA PRO A 140 1.56 5.86 7.30
C PRO A 140 0.23 6.25 6.66
N LEU A 141 -0.84 6.29 7.46
CA LEU A 141 -2.23 6.40 6.98
C LEU A 141 -2.63 7.81 6.50
N THR A 142 -1.68 8.70 6.23
CA THR A 142 -1.94 10.12 5.91
C THR A 142 -2.78 10.29 4.64
N ASN A 143 -2.49 9.53 3.57
CA ASN A 143 -3.31 9.56 2.35
C ASN A 143 -4.72 8.99 2.62
N MET A 144 -4.83 7.92 3.40
CA MET A 144 -6.13 7.31 3.75
C MET A 144 -7.01 8.22 4.60
N ALA A 145 -6.42 8.99 5.53
CA ALA A 145 -7.15 10.01 6.28
C ALA A 145 -7.72 11.09 5.37
N ASP A 146 -6.94 11.55 4.38
CA ASP A 146 -7.42 12.53 3.39
C ASP A 146 -8.57 11.96 2.54
N VAL A 147 -8.53 10.67 2.18
CA VAL A 147 -9.65 9.96 1.51
C VAL A 147 -10.90 9.97 2.38
N VAL A 148 -10.77 9.54 3.63
CA VAL A 148 -11.89 9.44 4.59
C VAL A 148 -12.58 10.80 4.81
N GLU A 149 -11.81 11.88 4.91
CA GLU A 149 -12.36 13.20 5.18
C GLU A 149 -12.88 13.89 3.91
N SER A 150 -12.17 13.74 2.79
CA SER A 150 -12.45 14.51 1.57
C SER A 150 -13.41 13.80 0.62
N LEU A 151 -13.55 12.47 0.74
CA LEU A 151 -14.35 11.65 -0.18
C LEU A 151 -15.54 10.91 0.48
N PRO A 152 -16.32 11.51 1.41
CA PRO A 152 -17.42 10.82 2.07
C PRO A 152 -18.49 10.28 1.12
N ARG A 153 -18.68 10.96 -0.02
CA ARG A 153 -19.59 10.55 -1.11
C ARG A 153 -19.18 9.23 -1.78
N LEU A 154 -17.89 8.85 -1.71
CA LEU A 154 -17.33 7.66 -2.34
C LEU A 154 -17.07 6.52 -1.36
N HIS A 155 -17.35 6.68 -0.06
CA HIS A 155 -17.13 5.61 0.93
C HIS A 155 -17.85 4.30 0.59
N HIS A 156 -19.01 4.38 -0.08
CA HIS A 156 -19.74 3.20 -0.54
C HIS A 156 -19.03 2.41 -1.65
N MET A 157 -18.07 3.03 -2.34
CA MET A 157 -17.20 2.40 -3.34
C MET A 157 -15.93 1.82 -2.71
N ILE A 158 -15.74 1.95 -1.39
CA ILE A 158 -14.65 1.31 -0.66
C ILE A 158 -15.17 0.01 -0.07
N ARG A 159 -14.69 -1.11 -0.58
CA ARG A 159 -15.03 -2.45 -0.09
C ARG A 159 -14.59 -2.63 1.35
N GLU A 160 -13.32 -2.32 1.58
CA GLU A 160 -12.65 -2.30 2.88
C GLU A 160 -11.34 -1.52 2.75
N ILE A 161 -10.84 -1.05 3.90
CA ILE A 161 -9.47 -0.59 4.06
C ILE A 161 -8.72 -1.69 4.82
N VAL A 162 -7.64 -2.21 4.25
CA VAL A 162 -6.74 -3.17 4.90
C VAL A 162 -5.45 -2.45 5.24
N ILE A 163 -5.09 -2.38 6.51
CA ILE A 163 -3.89 -1.67 6.96
C ILE A 163 -2.84 -2.67 7.45
N MET A 164 -1.57 -2.47 7.07
CA MET A 164 -0.43 -2.97 7.84
C MET A 164 -0.01 -1.86 8.80
N GLY A 165 -0.25 -2.08 10.08
CA GLY A 165 0.09 -1.10 11.10
C GLY A 165 -0.61 -1.36 12.42
N GLY A 166 -0.02 -0.81 13.47
CA GLY A 166 -0.48 -0.95 14.84
C GLY A 166 0.01 -2.24 15.52
N ALA A 167 -0.13 -2.22 16.84
CA ALA A 167 0.11 -3.36 17.71
C ALA A 167 -0.93 -3.31 18.83
N VAL A 168 -1.46 -4.48 19.17
CA VAL A 168 -2.28 -4.69 20.38
C VAL A 168 -1.39 -4.82 21.61
N ASP A 169 -0.18 -5.37 21.45
CA ASP A 169 0.81 -5.54 22.51
C ASP A 169 1.98 -4.55 22.35
N LEU A 170 3.21 -5.04 22.10
CA LEU A 170 4.40 -4.20 21.99
C LEU A 170 4.57 -3.61 20.59
N GLY A 171 4.97 -2.33 20.55
CA GLY A 171 5.38 -1.67 19.32
C GLY A 171 6.80 -2.02 18.87
N ASN A 172 7.12 -1.69 17.62
CA ASN A 172 8.46 -1.86 17.02
C ASN A 172 9.25 -0.54 16.94
N TRP A 173 8.60 0.62 17.04
CA TRP A 173 9.26 1.92 16.96
C TRP A 173 9.45 2.55 18.34
N THR A 174 8.39 2.50 19.15
CA THR A 174 8.48 2.67 20.60
C THR A 174 7.90 1.44 21.27
N PRO A 175 8.14 1.21 22.58
CA PRO A 175 7.52 0.08 23.27
C PRO A 175 6.00 0.00 23.13
N ALA A 176 5.32 1.13 22.90
CA ALA A 176 3.87 1.23 22.82
C ALA A 176 3.32 1.60 21.42
N ALA A 177 4.18 1.72 20.40
CA ALA A 177 3.73 2.14 19.07
C ALA A 177 4.49 1.44 17.94
N GLU A 178 3.70 0.95 17.00
CA GLU A 178 4.16 0.51 15.68
C GLU A 178 4.48 1.73 14.80
N PHE A 179 5.47 1.60 13.92
CA PHE A 179 6.02 2.68 13.08
C PHE A 179 4.99 3.45 12.25
N ASN A 180 4.18 2.77 11.42
CA ASN A 180 3.22 3.43 10.53
C ASN A 180 2.21 4.28 11.32
N ILE A 181 1.73 3.75 12.45
CA ILE A 181 0.83 4.49 13.35
C ILE A 181 1.58 5.60 14.08
N TRP A 182 2.84 5.40 14.44
CA TRP A 182 3.67 6.40 15.12
C TRP A 182 3.98 7.62 14.25
N VAL A 183 4.21 7.41 12.95
CA VAL A 183 4.53 8.49 11.99
C VAL A 183 3.37 9.47 11.90
N ASP A 184 2.13 8.98 11.76
CA ASP A 184 0.94 9.83 11.73
C ASP A 184 -0.22 9.30 12.59
N PRO A 185 -0.17 9.50 13.92
CA PRO A 185 -1.20 9.01 14.82
C PRO A 185 -2.54 9.74 14.63
N HIS A 186 -2.53 10.97 14.12
CA HIS A 186 -3.74 11.75 13.84
C HIS A 186 -4.48 11.16 12.64
N ALA A 187 -3.75 10.85 11.57
CA ALA A 187 -4.31 10.14 10.42
C ALA A 187 -4.82 8.75 10.81
N ALA A 188 -4.09 8.03 11.68
CA ALA A 188 -4.56 6.74 12.18
C ALA A 188 -5.89 6.86 12.95
N ASP A 189 -6.04 7.80 13.89
CA ASP A 189 -7.29 8.00 14.63
C ASP A 189 -8.47 8.27 13.70
N ILE A 190 -8.29 9.06 12.64
CA ILE A 190 -9.31 9.32 11.61
C ILE A 190 -9.75 8.01 10.94
N VAL A 191 -8.80 7.21 10.45
CA VAL A 191 -9.09 5.96 9.74
C VAL A 191 -9.73 4.92 10.67
N PHE A 192 -9.24 4.77 11.91
CA PHE A 192 -9.85 3.86 12.89
C PHE A 192 -11.28 4.27 13.25
N ARG A 193 -11.56 5.57 13.44
CA ARG A 193 -12.92 6.05 13.69
C ARG A 193 -13.85 5.87 12.49
N ALA A 194 -13.33 5.98 11.27
CA ALA A 194 -14.12 5.71 10.07
C ALA A 194 -14.56 4.25 9.97
N GLY A 195 -13.77 3.31 10.51
CA GLY A 195 -14.14 1.91 10.60
C GLY A 195 -15.02 1.54 11.80
N CYS A 196 -14.86 2.25 12.92
CA CYS A 196 -15.60 2.03 14.16
C CYS A 196 -16.65 3.11 14.38
N VAL A 197 -17.91 2.88 13.99
CA VAL A 197 -19.02 3.80 14.32
C VAL A 197 -19.71 3.35 15.62
N PRO A 198 -19.59 4.10 16.75
CA PRO A 198 -20.23 3.72 18.01
C PRO A 198 -21.76 3.69 17.87
N GLY A 199 -22.37 2.57 18.25
CA GLY A 199 -23.83 2.42 18.26
C GLY A 199 -24.48 2.06 16.92
N ALA A 200 -23.70 1.83 15.87
CA ALA A 200 -24.21 1.34 14.59
C ALA A 200 -23.84 -0.14 14.38
N GLU A 201 -24.80 -0.97 13.95
CA GLU A 201 -24.52 -2.38 13.61
C GLU A 201 -23.60 -2.52 12.39
N ARG A 202 -23.56 -1.51 11.51
CA ARG A 202 -22.61 -1.32 10.38
C ARG A 202 -22.87 0.02 9.68
N THR A 203 -22.12 1.08 10.00
CA THR A 203 -22.15 2.35 9.22
C THR A 203 -20.76 2.97 9.00
N GLY A 204 -19.69 2.19 9.16
CA GLY A 204 -18.31 2.61 8.88
C GLY A 204 -17.74 1.92 7.64
N ILE A 205 -16.60 2.39 7.16
CA ILE A 205 -15.83 1.71 6.12
C ILE A 205 -15.22 0.45 6.75
N PRO A 206 -15.48 -0.77 6.25
CA PRO A 206 -14.89 -1.97 6.84
C PRO A 206 -13.36 -1.83 6.93
N LEU A 207 -12.81 -2.07 8.11
CA LEU A 207 -11.39 -1.89 8.40
C LEU A 207 -10.79 -3.20 8.90
N THR A 208 -9.74 -3.67 8.22
CA THR A 208 -8.97 -4.85 8.62
C THR A 208 -7.58 -4.41 9.04
N MET A 209 -7.21 -4.64 10.30
CA MET A 209 -5.89 -4.33 10.83
C MET A 209 -5.00 -5.57 10.84
N ILE A 210 -3.87 -5.49 10.14
CA ILE A 210 -2.79 -6.48 10.15
C ILE A 210 -1.65 -5.89 10.99
N GLY A 211 -1.75 -6.06 12.31
CA GLY A 211 -0.77 -5.57 13.28
C GLY A 211 0.45 -6.47 13.46
N LEU A 212 1.38 -6.02 14.30
CA LEU A 212 2.63 -6.71 14.60
C LEU A 212 2.45 -8.14 15.12
N GLU A 213 1.34 -8.45 15.80
CA GLU A 213 1.05 -9.80 16.30
C GLU A 213 0.95 -10.83 15.18
N VAL A 214 0.54 -10.39 13.99
CA VAL A 214 0.44 -11.22 12.78
C VAL A 214 1.75 -11.16 12.01
N THR A 215 2.28 -9.96 11.73
CA THR A 215 3.45 -9.81 10.87
C THR A 215 4.73 -10.36 11.51
N HIS A 216 4.86 -10.31 12.83
CA HIS A 216 5.94 -11.00 13.56
C HIS A 216 5.82 -12.53 13.56
N ARG A 217 4.86 -13.12 12.84
CA ARG A 217 4.80 -14.56 12.56
C ARG A 217 5.12 -14.91 11.11
N ALA A 218 5.21 -13.91 10.24
CA ALA A 218 5.46 -14.06 8.81
C ALA A 218 6.94 -13.85 8.47
N TRP A 219 7.82 -14.65 9.09
CA TRP A 219 9.27 -14.48 8.92
C TRP A 219 9.75 -15.07 7.59
N LEU A 220 10.59 -14.31 6.90
CA LEU A 220 11.37 -14.81 5.77
C LEU A 220 12.72 -15.30 6.30
N THR A 221 12.96 -16.61 6.21
CA THR A 221 14.21 -17.25 6.65
C THR A 221 15.22 -17.30 5.51
N ASP A 222 16.48 -17.62 5.83
CA ASP A 222 17.51 -17.85 4.82
C ASP A 222 17.13 -18.99 3.86
N GLU A 223 16.44 -20.03 4.36
CA GLU A 223 15.92 -21.13 3.56
C GLU A 223 14.90 -20.62 2.52
N HIS A 224 13.93 -19.79 2.94
CA HIS A 224 12.99 -19.16 2.00
C HIS A 224 13.72 -18.28 0.97
N ALA A 225 14.75 -17.53 1.39
CA ALA A 225 15.54 -16.71 0.49
C ALA A 225 16.31 -17.55 -0.54
N ASP A 226 16.88 -18.69 -0.12
CA ASP A 226 17.59 -19.62 -1.00
C ASP A 226 16.65 -20.32 -1.98
N GLU A 227 15.46 -20.71 -1.54
CA GLU A 227 14.41 -21.23 -2.42
C GLU A 227 14.05 -20.22 -3.51
N LEU A 228 13.81 -18.96 -3.13
CA LEU A 228 13.51 -17.88 -4.10
C LEU A 228 14.66 -17.66 -5.08
N ARG A 229 15.92 -17.66 -4.64
CA ARG A 229 17.10 -17.59 -5.53
C ARG A 229 17.18 -18.75 -6.51
N GLY A 230 16.68 -19.92 -6.13
CA GLY A 230 16.63 -21.10 -6.99
C GLY A 230 15.57 -21.05 -8.10
N THR A 231 14.67 -20.05 -8.10
CA THR A 231 13.56 -19.96 -9.08
C THR A 231 13.91 -19.21 -10.37
N GLY A 232 15.11 -18.64 -10.50
CA GLY A 232 15.53 -17.86 -11.67
C GLY A 232 17.03 -17.67 -11.81
#